data_AF-A0A0P1B674-F1
#
_entry.id   AF-A0A0P1B674-F1
#
_cell.length_a   1.000
_cell.length_b   1.000
_cell.length_c   1.000
_cell.angle_alpha   90.00
_cell.angle_beta   90.00
_cell.angle_gamma   90.00
#
_symmetry.space_group_name_H-M   'P 1'
#
loop_
_entity.id
_entity.type
_entity.pdbx_description
1 polymer ?
#
loop_
_entity_poly.entity_id
_entity_poly.type
_entity_poly.pdbx_seq_one_letter_code
_entity_poly.pdbx_strand_id
1 'polypeptide(L)'
;MEPSLTNEQQSTDDGKLAPTRGYSKRGDGFSVQETEGLLQEVRERWQEGWDTIAELHNMQFPGHKRTAGSLKRKFAKLYRARIDTSTKAKHARIAAMAKKVREEMRGQRRGLATSTRVLGDDLVADTEAEVGVQEVHTDLDEVNMITSHSVTHSQSLPETTVTVSEHELRQTLTQSVPVTNETADAWQAAISRWPVASDQLRRMRLQIESGEPTSSQDLAQTVLLVLLESQHQRDLERDQEREERRLERQRWQDELREQRLHYQEERAEDRRRNEQFVQVMTTLVAQIAAGQQRNGLD
;
A
#
# COMPACT_ATOMS: atom_id res chain seq x y z
N MET A 1 -26.62 -41.54 58.86
CA MET A 1 -26.35 -42.69 58.00
C MET A 1 -26.98 -42.40 56.65
N GLU A 2 -26.19 -41.87 55.72
CA GLU A 2 -26.59 -41.70 54.32
C GLU A 2 -25.66 -42.57 53.47
N PRO A 3 -26.21 -43.40 52.57
CA PRO A 3 -25.43 -44.04 51.52
C PRO A 3 -25.54 -43.31 50.19
N SER A 4 -24.41 -43.38 49.49
CA SER A 4 -24.02 -42.78 48.22
C SER A 4 -24.67 -43.38 46.97
N LEU A 5 -24.71 -42.52 45.93
CA LEU A 5 -24.46 -42.76 44.50
C LEU A 5 -25.30 -43.79 43.72
N THR A 6 -26.00 -43.31 42.68
CA THR A 6 -25.73 -43.64 41.27
C THR A 6 -26.68 -42.83 40.37
N ASN A 7 -26.10 -42.02 39.48
CA ASN A 7 -26.82 -41.31 38.44
C ASN A 7 -26.10 -41.62 37.12
N GLU A 8 -26.61 -42.61 36.40
CA GLU A 8 -26.29 -42.85 34.99
C GLU A 8 -27.60 -42.91 34.19
N GLN A 9 -27.68 -41.99 33.21
CA GLN A 9 -28.17 -42.21 31.85
C GLN A 9 -29.66 -42.55 31.63
N GLN A 10 -30.41 -41.57 31.11
CA GLN A 10 -30.74 -41.43 29.67
C GLN A 10 -32.01 -40.59 29.49
N SER A 11 -31.91 -39.48 28.77
CA SER A 11 -32.96 -39.04 27.84
C SER A 11 -32.38 -37.96 26.94
N THR A 12 -31.99 -38.40 25.74
CA THR A 12 -32.13 -37.70 24.45
C THR A 12 -32.72 -36.29 24.49
N ASP A 13 -31.93 -35.30 24.11
CA ASP A 13 -32.45 -34.12 23.42
C ASP A 13 -31.49 -33.73 22.29
N ASP A 14 -32.02 -33.84 21.08
CA ASP A 14 -31.44 -33.49 19.79
C ASP A 14 -31.35 -31.95 19.68
N GLY A 15 -30.42 -31.38 20.44
CA GLY A 15 -30.08 -29.96 20.40
C GLY A 15 -29.18 -29.65 19.21
N LYS A 16 -29.76 -29.60 18.00
CA LYS A 16 -29.18 -29.01 16.79
C LYS A 16 -28.65 -27.60 17.12
N LEU A 17 -27.37 -27.49 17.45
CA LEU A 17 -26.71 -26.22 17.73
C LEU A 17 -26.68 -25.41 16.44
N ALA A 18 -27.70 -24.57 16.29
CA ALA A 18 -27.70 -23.46 15.35
C ALA A 18 -26.41 -22.66 15.56
N PRO A 19 -25.70 -22.26 14.48
CA PRO A 19 -24.59 -21.34 14.61
C PRO A 19 -25.17 -20.02 15.12
N THR A 20 -24.95 -19.73 16.39
CA THR A 20 -25.28 -18.44 16.99
C THR A 20 -24.51 -17.39 16.18
N ARG A 21 -25.26 -16.69 15.34
CA ARG A 21 -24.81 -15.59 14.49
C ARG A 21 -24.43 -14.44 15.41
N GLY A 22 -23.22 -14.53 15.97
CA GLY A 22 -22.62 -13.51 16.82
C GLY A 22 -22.48 -12.23 16.02
N TYR A 23 -23.26 -11.23 16.38
CA TYR A 23 -23.04 -9.88 15.89
C TYR A 23 -21.68 -9.41 16.42
N SER A 24 -20.77 -9.08 15.52
CA SER A 24 -19.43 -8.59 15.84
C SER A 24 -19.56 -7.23 16.55
N LYS A 25 -19.41 -7.23 17.88
CA LYS A 25 -19.25 -5.99 18.65
C LYS A 25 -17.98 -5.29 18.16
N ARG A 26 -18.01 -3.96 18.02
CA ARG A 26 -16.83 -3.16 17.63
C ARG A 26 -15.64 -3.57 18.51
N GLY A 27 -14.55 -4.05 17.89
CA GLY A 27 -13.37 -4.56 18.58
C GLY A 27 -13.23 -6.08 18.57
N ASP A 28 -14.22 -6.83 18.07
CA ASP A 28 -14.08 -8.26 17.85
C ASP A 28 -13.05 -8.50 16.73
N GLY A 29 -11.99 -9.22 17.11
CA GLY A 29 -10.86 -9.49 16.25
C GLY A 29 -11.26 -10.33 15.04
N PHE A 30 -10.28 -10.63 14.18
CA PHE A 30 -10.54 -11.57 13.11
C PHE A 30 -10.62 -12.98 13.67
N SER A 31 -11.77 -13.63 13.47
CA SER A 31 -11.88 -15.05 13.80
C SER A 31 -10.94 -15.88 12.90
N VAL A 32 -10.67 -17.13 13.30
CA VAL A 32 -9.82 -18.02 12.51
C VAL A 32 -10.44 -18.29 11.14
N GLN A 33 -11.74 -18.61 11.11
CA GLN A 33 -12.49 -18.85 9.88
C GLN A 33 -12.57 -17.61 9.00
N GLU A 34 -12.79 -16.43 9.60
CA GLU A 34 -12.77 -15.15 8.88
C GLU A 34 -11.38 -14.88 8.27
N THR A 35 -10.31 -15.24 8.98
CA THR A 35 -8.95 -15.08 8.49
C THR A 35 -8.64 -16.02 7.33
N GLU A 36 -9.11 -17.27 7.39
CA GLU A 36 -8.95 -18.24 6.30
C GLU A 36 -9.75 -17.83 5.06
N GLY A 37 -11.00 -17.38 5.23
CA GLY A 37 -11.83 -16.83 4.15
C GLY A 37 -11.15 -15.65 3.44
N LEU A 38 -10.62 -14.69 4.22
CA LEU A 38 -9.84 -13.57 3.68
C LEU A 38 -8.67 -14.03 2.82
N LEU A 39 -7.91 -15.05 3.26
CA LEU A 39 -6.76 -15.54 2.48
C LEU A 39 -7.17 -16.18 1.17
N GLN A 40 -8.31 -16.86 1.13
CA GLN A 40 -8.84 -17.45 -0.10
C GLN A 40 -9.28 -16.36 -1.08
N GLU A 41 -10.02 -15.35 -0.63
CA GLU A 41 -10.47 -14.25 -1.49
C GLU A 41 -9.30 -13.43 -2.04
N VAL A 42 -8.29 -13.14 -1.20
CA VAL A 42 -7.07 -12.46 -1.65
C VAL A 42 -6.32 -13.30 -2.67
N ARG A 43 -6.25 -14.62 -2.49
CA ARG A 43 -5.58 -15.51 -3.44
C ARG A 43 -6.22 -15.46 -4.82
N GLU A 44 -7.54 -15.44 -4.89
CA GLU A 44 -8.29 -15.49 -6.14
C GLU A 44 -8.40 -14.12 -6.82
N ARG A 45 -8.56 -13.03 -6.07
CA ARG A 45 -9.05 -11.74 -6.61
C ARG A 45 -8.20 -10.53 -6.21
N TRP A 46 -6.94 -10.73 -5.80
CA TRP A 46 -6.07 -9.60 -5.45
C TRP A 46 -5.87 -8.56 -6.57
N GLN A 47 -6.09 -8.94 -7.83
CA GLN A 47 -5.99 -8.04 -8.99
C GLN A 47 -7.20 -7.11 -9.13
N GLU A 48 -8.38 -7.54 -8.67
CA GLU A 48 -9.63 -6.77 -8.76
C GLU A 48 -9.67 -5.60 -7.77
N GLY A 49 -8.80 -5.64 -6.76
CA GLY A 49 -8.66 -4.59 -5.75
C GLY A 49 -9.24 -4.97 -4.39
N TRP A 50 -8.84 -4.20 -3.37
CA TRP A 50 -9.21 -4.48 -1.99
C TRP A 50 -10.67 -4.14 -1.67
N ASP A 51 -11.31 -3.27 -2.44
CA ASP A 51 -12.71 -2.90 -2.26
C ASP A 51 -13.64 -4.04 -2.66
N THR A 52 -13.39 -4.68 -3.80
CA THR A 52 -14.11 -5.89 -4.25
C THR A 52 -13.94 -7.05 -3.27
N ILE A 53 -12.71 -7.26 -2.78
CA ILE A 53 -12.45 -8.26 -1.73
C ILE A 53 -13.26 -7.94 -0.46
N ALA A 54 -13.33 -6.66 -0.05
CA ALA A 54 -14.10 -6.29 1.13
C ALA A 54 -15.60 -6.50 0.96
N GLU A 55 -16.14 -6.25 -0.23
CA GLU A 55 -17.55 -6.52 -0.53
C GLU A 55 -17.86 -8.01 -0.40
N LEU A 56 -17.07 -8.88 -1.04
CA LEU A 56 -17.23 -10.33 -1.01
C LEU A 56 -17.03 -10.91 0.40
N HIS A 57 -16.00 -10.43 1.11
CA HIS A 57 -15.74 -10.81 2.50
C HIS A 57 -16.94 -10.52 3.38
N ASN A 58 -17.55 -9.34 3.21
CA ASN A 58 -18.72 -8.93 3.97
C ASN A 58 -19.99 -9.72 3.57
N MET A 59 -20.08 -10.21 2.32
CA MET A 59 -21.13 -11.13 1.90
C MET A 59 -20.97 -12.51 2.56
N GLN A 60 -19.74 -13.03 2.67
CA GLN A 60 -19.46 -14.30 3.37
C GLN A 60 -19.65 -14.18 4.89
N PHE A 61 -19.28 -13.04 5.46
CA PHE A 61 -19.32 -12.78 6.90
C PHE A 61 -20.24 -11.61 7.25
N PRO A 62 -21.58 -11.74 7.09
CA PRO A 62 -22.55 -10.64 7.18
C PRO A 62 -22.72 -9.99 8.57
N GLY A 63 -21.89 -10.35 9.56
CA GLY A 63 -21.82 -9.73 10.88
C GLY A 63 -20.53 -8.95 11.16
N HIS A 64 -19.50 -9.12 10.34
CA HIS A 64 -18.17 -8.55 10.54
C HIS A 64 -17.93 -7.53 9.43
N LYS A 65 -18.57 -6.36 9.52
CA LYS A 65 -18.43 -5.29 8.52
C LYS A 65 -16.97 -4.78 8.49
N ARG A 66 -16.14 -5.41 7.66
CA ARG A 66 -14.73 -5.07 7.46
C ARG A 66 -14.60 -4.10 6.29
N THR A 67 -13.63 -3.19 6.41
CA THR A 67 -13.25 -2.30 5.31
C THR A 67 -12.04 -2.86 4.57
N ALA A 68 -11.87 -2.48 3.30
CA ALA A 68 -10.70 -2.81 2.49
C ALA A 68 -9.37 -2.56 3.24
N GLY A 69 -9.26 -1.41 3.91
CA GLY A 69 -8.10 -1.06 4.74
C GLY A 69 -7.87 -2.01 5.91
N SER A 70 -8.94 -2.49 6.57
CA SER A 70 -8.83 -3.42 7.69
C SER A 70 -8.38 -4.82 7.24
N LEU A 71 -8.88 -5.30 6.10
CA LEU A 71 -8.50 -6.58 5.50
C LEU A 71 -7.05 -6.54 5.01
N LYS A 72 -6.66 -5.48 4.30
CA LYS A 72 -5.29 -5.25 3.86
C LYS A 72 -4.31 -5.24 5.04
N ARG A 73 -4.67 -4.55 6.13
CA ARG A 73 -3.84 -4.49 7.35
C ARG A 73 -3.74 -5.86 8.03
N LYS A 74 -4.84 -6.61 8.09
CA LYS A 74 -4.85 -7.99 8.62
C LYS A 74 -3.96 -8.90 7.79
N PHE A 75 -4.11 -8.90 6.46
CA PHE A 75 -3.26 -9.66 5.55
C PHE A 75 -1.78 -9.30 5.70
N ALA A 76 -1.46 -8.00 5.76
CA ALA A 76 -0.10 -7.51 5.98
C ALA A 76 0.52 -8.03 7.29
N LYS A 77 -0.28 -8.07 8.36
CA LYS A 77 0.16 -8.60 9.64
C LYS A 77 0.43 -10.11 9.58
N LEU A 78 -0.34 -10.87 8.80
CA LEU A 78 -0.19 -12.33 8.69
C LEU A 78 1.07 -12.73 7.94
N TYR A 79 1.34 -12.17 6.76
CA TYR A 79 2.52 -12.59 5.99
C TYR A 79 3.83 -12.08 6.60
N ARG A 80 3.79 -10.99 7.38
CA ARG A 80 4.94 -10.48 8.15
C ARG A 80 5.16 -11.20 9.48
N ALA A 81 4.21 -12.04 9.91
CA ALA A 81 4.34 -12.76 11.17
C ALA A 81 5.52 -13.74 11.13
N ARG A 82 6.32 -13.72 12.21
CA ARG A 82 7.33 -14.74 12.47
C ARG A 82 6.64 -15.96 13.08
N ILE A 83 6.97 -17.15 12.58
CA ILE A 83 6.42 -18.41 13.07
C ILE A 83 7.49 -18.98 14.00
N ASP A 84 7.32 -18.78 15.29
CA ASP A 84 8.21 -19.35 16.31
C ASP A 84 7.68 -20.72 16.77
N THR A 85 8.52 -21.55 17.40
CA THR A 85 8.16 -22.89 17.91
C THR A 85 7.02 -22.87 18.94
N SER A 86 6.79 -21.73 19.59
CA SER A 86 5.69 -21.50 20.53
C SER A 86 4.35 -21.15 19.85
N THR A 87 4.35 -20.88 18.54
CA THR A 87 3.15 -20.48 17.81
C THR A 87 2.18 -21.64 17.68
N LYS A 88 0.90 -21.44 18.04
CA LYS A 88 -0.14 -22.46 17.85
C LYS A 88 -0.19 -22.90 16.39
N ALA A 89 -0.19 -24.22 16.14
CA ALA A 89 -0.12 -24.80 14.80
C ALA A 89 -1.15 -24.20 13.80
N LYS A 90 -2.36 -23.90 14.25
CA LYS A 90 -3.39 -23.23 13.43
C LYS A 90 -2.96 -21.84 12.93
N HIS A 91 -2.37 -21.02 13.81
CA HIS A 91 -1.88 -19.70 13.42
C HIS A 91 -0.63 -19.78 12.53
N ALA A 92 0.23 -20.77 12.76
CA ALA A 92 1.37 -21.05 11.89
C ALA A 92 0.92 -21.41 10.46
N ARG A 93 -0.10 -22.28 10.32
CA ARG A 93 -0.69 -22.64 9.01
C ARG A 93 -1.24 -21.43 8.28
N ILE A 94 -2.00 -20.56 8.96
CA ILE A 94 -2.58 -19.35 8.38
C ILE A 94 -1.48 -18.38 7.95
N ALA A 95 -0.43 -18.19 8.77
CA ALA A 95 0.70 -17.33 8.42
C ALA A 95 1.48 -17.89 7.22
N ALA A 96 1.70 -19.21 7.15
CA ALA A 96 2.32 -19.87 6.01
C ALA A 96 1.49 -19.70 4.72
N MET A 97 0.16 -19.85 4.81
CA MET A 97 -0.74 -19.60 3.69
C MET A 97 -0.68 -18.13 3.24
N ALA A 98 -0.66 -17.16 4.17
CA ALA A 98 -0.52 -15.75 3.84
C ALA A 98 0.80 -15.43 3.13
N LYS A 99 1.91 -16.06 3.55
CA LYS A 99 3.21 -15.95 2.86
C LYS A 99 3.16 -16.53 1.46
N LYS A 100 2.53 -17.70 1.29
CA LYS A 100 2.32 -18.31 -0.02
C LYS A 100 1.51 -17.41 -0.96
N VAL A 101 0.37 -16.88 -0.48
CA VAL A 101 -0.46 -15.95 -1.25
C VAL A 101 0.33 -14.69 -1.62
N ARG A 102 1.14 -14.14 -0.70
CA ARG A 102 1.99 -12.98 -0.99
C ARG A 102 3.03 -13.29 -2.07
N GLU A 103 3.60 -14.48 -2.07
CA GLU A 103 4.57 -14.89 -3.09
C GLU A 103 3.89 -15.11 -4.45
N GLU A 104 2.70 -15.74 -4.48
CA GLU A 104 1.88 -15.85 -5.70
C GLU A 104 1.58 -14.46 -6.29
N MET A 105 1.20 -13.48 -5.45
CA MET A 105 1.00 -12.09 -5.87
C MET A 105 2.26 -11.43 -6.44
N ARG A 106 3.45 -11.75 -5.92
CA ARG A 106 4.73 -11.22 -6.47
C ARG A 106 5.12 -11.94 -7.75
N GLY A 107 4.94 -13.26 -7.79
CA GLY A 107 5.24 -14.12 -8.93
C GLY A 107 4.39 -13.76 -10.14
N GLN A 108 3.09 -13.52 -9.96
CA GLN A 108 2.21 -13.08 -11.05
C GLN A 108 2.49 -11.65 -11.52
N ARG A 109 2.98 -10.76 -10.64
CA ARG A 109 3.48 -9.42 -11.04
C ARG A 109 4.78 -9.49 -11.84
N ARG A 110 5.60 -10.53 -11.64
CA ARG A 110 6.81 -10.79 -12.45
C ARG A 110 6.53 -11.65 -13.69
N GLY A 111 5.54 -12.53 -13.65
CA GLY A 111 5.23 -13.51 -14.70
C GLY A 111 4.65 -12.94 -15.99
N LEU A 112 4.17 -11.69 -15.97
CA LEU A 112 3.85 -10.95 -17.20
C LEU A 112 5.11 -10.49 -17.98
N ALA A 113 6.30 -10.57 -17.38
CA ALA A 113 7.57 -10.26 -18.03
C ALA A 113 8.42 -11.50 -18.39
N THR A 114 7.98 -12.71 -18.03
CA THR A 114 8.79 -13.95 -18.16
C THR A 114 8.05 -15.14 -18.77
N SER A 115 6.98 -14.91 -19.53
CA SER A 115 6.23 -16.00 -20.17
C SER A 115 6.87 -16.56 -21.46
N THR A 116 8.15 -16.32 -21.73
CA THR A 116 8.84 -16.77 -22.96
C THR A 116 10.14 -17.55 -22.76
N ARG A 117 10.53 -17.89 -21.53
CA ARG A 117 11.63 -18.83 -21.31
C ARG A 117 11.27 -19.77 -20.17
N VAL A 118 11.71 -21.03 -20.29
CA VAL A 118 11.54 -22.14 -19.34
C VAL A 118 10.29 -22.98 -19.57
N LEU A 119 10.11 -23.41 -20.82
CA LEU A 119 9.92 -24.84 -21.09
C LEU A 119 11.32 -25.43 -21.27
N GLY A 120 11.74 -26.33 -20.37
CA GLY A 120 12.97 -27.12 -20.53
C GLY A 120 13.60 -27.55 -19.20
N ASP A 121 13.77 -28.86 -19.06
CA ASP A 121 14.64 -29.59 -18.10
C ASP A 121 14.12 -29.92 -16.69
N ASP A 122 13.26 -30.94 -16.70
CA ASP A 122 13.44 -32.26 -16.07
C ASP A 122 14.68 -32.55 -15.18
N LEU A 123 14.38 -33.08 -13.99
CA LEU A 123 15.06 -34.11 -13.17
C LEU A 123 16.59 -34.05 -12.92
N VAL A 124 17.00 -33.97 -11.64
CA VAL A 124 17.86 -34.98 -10.94
C VAL A 124 17.86 -34.69 -9.43
N ALA A 125 17.92 -35.79 -8.66
CA ALA A 125 17.69 -35.97 -7.24
C ALA A 125 18.83 -35.55 -6.29
N ASP A 126 18.47 -35.55 -4.99
CA ASP A 126 19.25 -35.85 -3.79
C ASP A 126 20.72 -35.40 -3.69
N THR A 127 21.03 -34.58 -2.67
CA THR A 127 21.82 -35.03 -1.50
C THR A 127 21.91 -33.96 -0.42
N GLU A 128 21.84 -34.42 0.82
CA GLU A 128 22.15 -33.70 2.07
C GLU A 128 23.61 -33.21 2.11
N ALA A 129 23.85 -32.05 2.73
CA ALA A 129 24.84 -31.84 3.81
C ALA A 129 25.19 -30.35 4.00
N GLU A 130 25.11 -29.94 5.27
CA GLU A 130 25.99 -29.03 6.02
C GLU A 130 26.62 -27.75 5.42
N VAL A 131 26.41 -26.69 6.21
CA VAL A 131 27.41 -25.71 6.69
C VAL A 131 28.00 -24.70 5.69
N GLY A 132 27.60 -23.44 5.89
CA GLY A 132 28.57 -22.35 6.08
C GLY A 132 28.57 -21.20 5.06
N VAL A 133 28.59 -19.99 5.63
CA VAL A 133 29.18 -18.73 5.10
C VAL A 133 28.28 -17.79 4.28
N GLN A 134 27.75 -16.78 4.98
CA GLN A 134 27.94 -15.34 4.75
C GLN A 134 27.83 -14.72 3.34
N GLU A 135 26.82 -13.85 3.14
CA GLU A 135 26.90 -12.62 2.31
C GLU A 135 25.67 -11.74 2.59
N VAL A 136 25.81 -10.65 3.35
CA VAL A 136 25.80 -9.26 2.84
C VAL A 136 25.14 -9.12 1.47
N HIS A 137 23.85 -8.75 1.45
CA HIS A 137 23.32 -7.94 0.36
C HIS A 137 22.50 -6.77 0.91
N THR A 138 23.08 -5.61 0.65
CA THR A 138 22.58 -4.24 0.59
C THR A 138 21.14 -4.09 0.09
N ASP A 139 20.48 -3.09 0.66
CA ASP A 139 19.44 -2.22 0.12
C ASP A 139 18.98 -2.49 -1.33
N LEU A 140 17.67 -2.60 -1.52
CA LEU A 140 17.01 -2.15 -2.75
C LEU A 140 15.56 -1.73 -2.47
N ASP A 141 15.36 -0.44 -2.65
CA ASP A 141 14.17 0.38 -2.42
C ASP A 141 12.89 -0.11 -3.12
N GLU A 142 11.77 0.05 -2.40
CA GLU A 142 10.43 0.12 -2.93
C GLU A 142 10.23 1.46 -3.69
N VAL A 143 10.11 1.40 -5.01
CA VAL A 143 9.45 2.45 -5.81
C VAL A 143 8.17 1.86 -6.42
N ASN A 144 7.05 2.02 -5.71
CA ASN A 144 5.72 1.87 -6.29
C ASN A 144 5.44 3.12 -7.14
N MET A 145 5.41 2.95 -8.46
CA MET A 145 4.76 3.91 -9.35
C MET A 145 3.25 3.74 -9.28
N ILE A 146 2.57 4.86 -9.08
CA ILE A 146 1.13 5.05 -9.22
C ILE A 146 0.87 5.16 -10.72
N THR A 147 0.17 4.18 -11.31
CA THR A 147 -0.39 4.30 -12.65
C THR A 147 -1.91 4.33 -12.53
N SER A 148 -2.48 5.48 -12.86
CA SER A 148 -3.90 5.74 -13.04
C SER A 148 -4.44 4.82 -14.15
N HIS A 149 -5.41 3.97 -13.84
CA HIS A 149 -6.14 3.19 -14.84
C HIS A 149 -7.29 4.02 -15.39
N SER A 150 -7.12 4.56 -16.59
CA SER A 150 -8.22 4.98 -17.46
C SER A 150 -8.87 3.74 -18.09
N VAL A 151 -10.20 3.70 -17.96
CA VAL A 151 -11.14 2.75 -18.57
C VAL A 151 -10.95 2.69 -20.08
N THR A 152 -10.82 1.48 -20.65
CA THR A 152 -11.23 1.22 -22.04
C THR A 152 -11.93 -0.12 -22.15
N HIS A 153 -13.20 -0.01 -22.53
CA HIS A 153 -14.12 -1.07 -22.90
C HIS A 153 -13.74 -1.58 -24.29
N SER A 154 -13.50 -2.88 -24.43
CA SER A 154 -13.24 -3.53 -25.72
C SER A 154 -14.57 -3.79 -26.44
N GLN A 155 -14.79 -3.16 -27.59
CA GLN A 155 -15.74 -3.64 -28.60
C GLN A 155 -15.03 -3.80 -29.94
N SER A 156 -15.40 -4.89 -30.59
CA SER A 156 -14.84 -5.50 -31.79
C SER A 156 -15.06 -4.70 -33.08
N LEU A 157 -14.01 -4.74 -33.93
CA LEU A 157 -13.97 -4.89 -35.40
C LEU A 157 -15.26 -4.61 -36.22
N PRO A 158 -15.13 -3.95 -37.39
CA PRO A 158 -14.71 -4.71 -38.58
C PRO A 158 -13.66 -4.05 -39.49
N GLU A 159 -12.97 -4.92 -40.22
CA GLU A 159 -12.13 -4.63 -41.39
C GLU A 159 -12.84 -3.71 -42.39
N THR A 160 -12.21 -2.57 -42.69
CA THR A 160 -12.42 -1.88 -43.96
C THR A 160 -11.06 -1.57 -44.55
N THR A 161 -10.75 -2.25 -45.64
CA THR A 161 -9.65 -2.00 -46.55
C THR A 161 -9.86 -0.61 -47.16
N VAL A 162 -9.26 0.43 -46.58
CA VAL A 162 -9.17 1.75 -47.20
C VAL A 162 -7.79 1.89 -47.81
N THR A 163 -7.73 1.73 -49.13
CA THR A 163 -6.60 2.17 -49.95
C THR A 163 -6.58 3.70 -49.96
N VAL A 164 -6.04 4.32 -48.90
CA VAL A 164 -5.73 5.76 -48.89
C VAL A 164 -4.54 5.96 -49.82
N SER A 165 -4.80 6.58 -50.96
CA SER A 165 -3.77 6.90 -51.94
C SER A 165 -2.77 7.93 -51.37
N GLU A 166 -1.48 7.69 -51.58
CA GLU A 166 -0.35 8.55 -51.18
C GLU A 166 -0.49 10.02 -51.66
N HIS A 167 -1.37 10.28 -52.62
CA HIS A 167 -1.65 11.60 -53.17
C HIS A 167 -2.46 12.51 -52.23
N GLU A 168 -3.25 11.97 -51.29
CA GLU A 168 -3.99 12.79 -50.31
C GLU A 168 -3.08 13.33 -49.19
N LEU A 169 -2.04 12.59 -48.80
CA LEU A 169 -1.07 13.04 -47.78
C LEU A 169 -0.20 14.21 -48.26
N ARG A 170 -0.06 14.41 -49.57
CA ARG A 170 0.67 15.57 -50.13
C ARG A 170 -0.18 16.83 -50.23
N GLN A 171 -1.51 16.69 -50.31
CA GLN A 171 -2.41 17.85 -50.40
C GLN A 171 -2.72 18.49 -49.03
N THR A 172 -2.65 17.74 -47.93
CA THR A 172 -2.83 18.31 -46.59
C THR A 172 -1.60 19.06 -46.07
N LEU A 173 -0.42 18.86 -46.67
CA LEU A 173 0.81 19.54 -46.29
C LEU A 173 0.96 20.95 -46.91
N THR A 174 0.14 21.32 -47.89
CA THR A 174 0.17 22.64 -48.55
C THR A 174 -0.84 23.63 -47.99
N GLN A 175 -1.65 23.21 -47.00
CA GLN A 175 -2.57 24.11 -46.32
C GLN A 175 -1.80 24.84 -45.20
N SER A 176 -1.18 25.96 -45.58
CA SER A 176 -0.54 26.90 -44.67
C SER A 176 -1.53 27.34 -43.59
N VAL A 177 -1.43 26.71 -42.41
CA VAL A 177 -2.13 27.13 -41.21
C VAL A 177 -1.63 28.54 -40.87
N PRO A 178 -2.51 29.56 -40.77
CA PRO A 178 -2.09 30.88 -40.34
C PRO A 178 -1.51 30.76 -38.93
N VAL A 179 -0.25 31.15 -38.79
CA VAL A 179 0.47 31.26 -37.51
C VAL A 179 -0.24 32.34 -36.68
N THR A 180 -1.20 31.94 -35.86
CA THR A 180 -1.86 32.83 -34.89
C THR A 180 -0.88 33.11 -33.74
N ASN A 181 -1.01 34.27 -33.09
CA ASN A 181 -0.14 34.70 -31.98
C ASN A 181 0.02 33.65 -30.86
N GLU A 182 -0.97 32.76 -30.67
CA GLU A 182 -0.92 31.66 -29.69
C GLU A 182 0.23 30.67 -29.93
N THR A 183 0.63 30.47 -31.19
CA THR A 183 1.75 29.59 -31.52
C THR A 183 3.11 30.17 -31.13
N ALA A 184 3.26 31.50 -31.20
CA ALA A 184 4.48 32.18 -30.77
C ALA A 184 4.72 32.01 -29.26
N ASP A 185 3.64 32.07 -28.47
CA ASP A 185 3.69 31.85 -27.01
C ASP A 185 4.02 30.40 -26.66
N ALA A 186 3.47 29.42 -27.40
CA ALA A 186 3.77 28.01 -27.20
C ALA A 186 5.25 27.68 -27.47
N TRP A 187 5.84 28.27 -28.52
CA TRP A 187 7.28 28.14 -28.79
C TRP A 187 8.12 28.79 -27.69
N GLN A 188 7.74 29.97 -27.23
CA GLN A 188 8.45 30.66 -26.15
C GLN A 188 8.43 29.85 -24.85
N ALA A 189 7.28 29.24 -24.53
CA ALA A 189 7.13 28.35 -23.39
C ALA A 189 8.00 27.09 -23.53
N ALA A 190 8.03 26.45 -24.69
CA ALA A 190 8.86 25.28 -24.96
C ALA A 190 10.36 25.60 -24.85
N ILE A 191 10.79 26.72 -25.42
CA ILE A 191 12.18 27.21 -25.35
C ILE A 191 12.58 27.51 -23.91
N SER A 192 11.68 28.08 -23.10
CA SER A 192 11.95 28.40 -21.70
C SER A 192 11.98 27.16 -20.81
N ARG A 193 11.22 26.12 -21.18
CA ARG A 193 11.14 24.86 -20.43
C ARG A 193 12.41 24.02 -20.57
N TRP A 194 13.12 24.15 -21.69
CA TRP A 194 14.25 23.29 -22.06
C TRP A 194 15.48 24.14 -22.37
N PRO A 195 16.18 24.66 -21.34
CA PRO A 195 17.34 25.53 -21.53
C PRO A 195 18.44 24.90 -22.39
N VAL A 196 18.66 23.57 -22.34
CA VAL A 196 19.71 22.91 -23.13
C VAL A 196 19.32 22.82 -24.61
N ALA A 197 18.06 22.52 -24.92
CA ALA A 197 17.57 22.51 -26.30
C ALA A 197 17.19 23.90 -26.85
N SER A 198 17.20 24.95 -26.01
CA SER A 198 16.62 26.27 -26.31
C SER A 198 17.19 26.94 -27.55
N ASP A 199 18.51 26.95 -27.74
CA ASP A 199 19.16 27.58 -28.90
C ASP A 199 18.90 26.82 -30.21
N GLN A 200 18.69 25.51 -30.13
CA GLN A 200 18.39 24.69 -31.30
C GLN A 200 16.93 24.82 -31.70
N LEU A 201 16.02 24.92 -30.73
CA LEU A 201 14.61 25.22 -30.95
C LEU A 201 14.40 26.62 -31.52
N ARG A 202 15.17 27.62 -31.06
CA ARG A 202 15.17 28.97 -31.66
C ARG A 202 15.64 28.95 -33.11
N ARG A 203 16.71 28.20 -33.41
CA ARG A 203 17.19 28.04 -34.80
C ARG A 203 16.17 27.35 -35.69
N MET A 204 15.56 26.26 -35.24
CA MET A 204 14.49 25.58 -35.97
C MET A 204 13.30 26.50 -36.22
N ARG A 205 12.89 27.29 -35.22
CA ARG A 205 11.80 28.26 -35.36
C ARG A 205 12.11 29.29 -36.45
N LEU A 206 13.32 29.86 -36.44
CA LEU A 206 13.75 30.81 -37.47
C LEU A 206 13.76 30.18 -38.88
N GLN A 207 14.20 28.93 -39.00
CA GLN A 207 14.19 28.20 -40.28
C GLN A 207 12.77 27.95 -40.80
N ILE A 208 11.83 27.63 -39.91
CA ILE A 208 10.42 27.46 -40.27
C ILE A 208 9.82 28.81 -40.69
N GLU A 209 10.12 29.90 -39.98
CA GLU A 209 9.65 31.26 -40.30
C GLU A 209 10.24 31.78 -41.63
N SER A 210 11.49 31.42 -41.95
CA SER A 210 12.14 31.79 -43.22
C SER A 210 11.77 30.86 -44.39
N GLY A 211 11.04 29.78 -44.14
CA GLY A 211 10.71 28.76 -45.15
C GLY A 211 11.93 27.96 -45.65
N GLU A 212 13.03 27.93 -44.89
CA GLU A 212 14.19 27.11 -45.24
C GLU A 212 13.92 25.64 -44.91
N PRO A 213 14.36 24.69 -45.76
CA PRO A 213 14.24 23.28 -45.46
C PRO A 213 15.14 22.92 -44.27
N THR A 214 14.53 22.57 -43.14
CA THR A 214 15.24 21.99 -42.00
C THR A 214 15.81 20.63 -42.38
N SER A 215 17.12 20.45 -42.19
CA SER A 215 17.76 19.14 -42.36
C SER A 215 17.11 18.12 -41.42
N SER A 216 16.81 16.93 -41.94
CA SER A 216 16.24 15.83 -41.13
C SER A 216 17.16 15.44 -39.96
N GLN A 217 18.46 15.62 -40.12
CA GLN A 217 19.45 15.38 -39.09
C GLN A 217 19.36 16.40 -37.94
N ASP A 218 19.16 17.68 -38.25
CA ASP A 218 19.04 18.76 -37.25
C ASP A 218 17.74 18.62 -36.45
N LEU A 219 16.66 18.21 -37.13
CA LEU A 219 15.39 17.86 -36.49
C LEU A 219 15.57 16.69 -35.51
N ALA A 220 16.19 15.60 -35.95
CA ALA A 220 16.42 14.43 -35.12
C ALA A 220 17.31 14.75 -33.90
N GLN A 221 18.35 15.56 -34.09
CA GLN A 221 19.23 15.99 -33.00
C GLN A 221 18.49 16.85 -31.96
N THR A 222 17.64 17.79 -32.43
CA THR A 222 16.87 18.64 -31.54
C THR A 222 15.86 17.82 -30.73
N VAL A 223 15.15 16.89 -31.37
CA VAL A 223 14.22 15.97 -30.69
C VAL A 223 14.94 15.11 -29.64
N LEU A 224 16.14 14.60 -29.97
CA LEU A 224 16.93 13.83 -29.01
C LEU A 224 17.31 14.65 -27.78
N LEU A 225 17.78 15.88 -27.96
CA LEU A 225 18.12 16.77 -26.84
C LEU A 225 16.91 17.06 -25.95
N VAL A 226 15.76 17.35 -26.56
CA VAL A 226 14.49 17.53 -25.85
C VAL A 226 14.10 16.30 -25.04
N LEU A 227 14.24 15.10 -25.61
CA LEU A 227 13.89 13.85 -24.93
C LEU A 227 14.82 13.58 -23.74
N LEU A 228 16.14 13.78 -23.92
CA LEU A 228 17.12 13.59 -22.86
C LEU A 228 16.92 14.59 -21.72
N GLU A 229 16.68 15.86 -22.03
CA GLU A 229 16.41 16.90 -21.04
C GLU A 229 15.08 16.64 -20.31
N SER A 230 14.04 16.22 -21.03
CA SER A 230 12.77 15.82 -20.43
C SER A 230 12.91 14.60 -19.51
N GLN A 231 13.76 13.63 -19.88
CA GLN A 231 14.05 12.48 -19.03
C GLN A 231 14.79 12.91 -17.76
N HIS A 232 15.85 13.70 -17.91
CA HIS A 232 16.62 14.22 -16.78
C HIS A 232 15.74 15.01 -15.80
N GLN A 233 14.81 15.84 -16.31
CA GLN A 233 13.89 16.60 -15.48
C GLN A 233 12.97 15.68 -14.65
N ARG A 234 12.40 14.63 -15.25
CA ARG A 234 11.60 13.64 -14.52
C ARG A 234 12.42 12.90 -13.47
N ASP A 235 13.70 12.68 -13.72
CA ASP A 235 14.59 12.01 -12.78
C ASP A 235 14.84 12.90 -11.56
N LEU A 236 15.13 14.19 -11.79
CA LEU A 236 15.25 15.20 -10.75
C LEU A 236 13.97 15.33 -9.91
N GLU A 237 12.80 15.37 -10.55
CA GLU A 237 11.51 15.42 -9.83
C GLU A 237 11.29 14.18 -8.95
N ARG A 238 11.63 12.99 -9.45
CA ARG A 238 11.56 11.75 -8.66
C ARG A 238 12.55 11.73 -7.49
N ASP A 239 13.71 12.35 -7.66
CA ASP A 239 14.72 12.47 -6.59
C ASP A 239 14.27 13.48 -5.52
N GLN A 240 13.73 14.63 -5.94
CA GLN A 240 13.14 15.62 -5.04
C GLN A 240 11.98 15.02 -4.24
N GLU A 241 11.06 14.30 -4.88
CA GLU A 241 9.94 13.63 -4.20
C GLU A 241 10.43 12.57 -3.19
N ARG A 242 11.52 11.85 -3.52
CA ARG A 242 12.14 10.90 -2.58
C ARG A 242 12.72 11.61 -1.36
N GLU A 243 13.35 12.76 -1.56
CA GLU A 243 13.93 13.57 -0.49
C GLU A 243 12.87 14.24 0.39
N GLU A 244 11.81 14.77 -0.21
CA GLU A 244 10.64 15.30 0.53
C GLU A 244 10.02 14.22 1.41
N ARG A 245 9.84 13.01 0.88
CA ARG A 245 9.35 11.86 1.65
C ARG A 245 10.29 11.47 2.79
N ARG A 246 11.61 11.71 2.68
CA ARG A 246 12.57 11.49 3.80
C ARG A 246 12.39 12.56 4.87
N LEU A 247 12.32 13.83 4.48
CA LEU A 247 12.13 14.95 5.39
C LEU A 247 10.78 14.87 6.13
N GLU A 248 9.71 14.52 5.44
CA GLU A 248 8.38 14.34 6.05
C GLU A 248 8.38 13.19 7.06
N ARG A 249 9.01 12.05 6.75
CA ARG A 249 9.19 10.95 7.71
C ARG A 249 9.99 11.38 8.92
N GLN A 250 11.01 12.21 8.73
CA GLN A 250 11.83 12.72 9.83
C GLN A 250 11.01 13.66 10.72
N ARG A 251 10.29 14.63 10.14
CA ARG A 251 9.38 15.52 10.87
C ARG A 251 8.34 14.72 11.65
N TRP A 252 7.73 13.72 11.04
CA TRP A 252 6.76 12.86 11.72
C TRP A 252 7.37 12.09 12.90
N GLN A 253 8.61 11.60 12.76
CA GLN A 253 9.33 10.95 13.87
C GLN A 253 9.63 11.95 14.99
N ASP A 254 9.98 13.18 14.66
CA ASP A 254 10.28 14.25 15.62
C ASP A 254 9.02 14.65 16.38
N GLU A 255 7.91 14.89 15.68
CA GLU A 255 6.59 15.14 16.27
C GLU A 255 6.16 13.98 17.18
N LEU A 256 6.40 12.73 16.78
CA LEU A 256 6.07 11.57 17.62
C LEU A 256 6.93 11.51 18.89
N ARG A 257 8.21 11.92 18.80
CA ARG A 257 9.10 12.03 19.97
C ARG A 257 8.62 13.13 20.90
N GLU A 258 8.27 14.30 20.36
CA GLU A 258 7.73 15.42 21.13
C GLU A 258 6.41 15.06 21.83
N GLN A 259 5.48 14.41 21.12
CA GLN A 259 4.24 13.92 21.73
C GLN A 259 4.51 12.97 22.90
N ARG A 260 5.46 12.04 22.75
CA ARG A 260 5.82 11.13 23.85
C ARG A 260 6.39 11.86 25.05
N LEU A 261 7.21 12.89 24.83
CA LEU A 261 7.74 13.71 25.91
C LEU A 261 6.61 14.47 26.62
N HIS A 262 5.72 15.09 25.85
CA HIS A 262 4.55 15.79 26.40
C HIS A 262 3.66 14.87 27.24
N TYR A 263 3.32 13.68 26.75
CA TYR A 263 2.54 12.71 27.53
C TYR A 263 3.25 12.22 28.81
N GLN A 264 4.58 12.12 28.77
CA GLN A 264 5.35 11.76 29.97
C GLN A 264 5.36 12.88 31.01
N GLU A 265 5.49 14.12 30.56
CA GLU A 265 5.44 15.32 31.39
C GLU A 265 4.05 15.48 32.03
N GLU A 266 2.98 15.38 31.24
CA GLU A 266 1.59 15.43 31.73
C GLU A 266 1.34 14.35 32.80
N ARG A 267 1.80 13.11 32.57
CA ARG A 267 1.72 12.06 33.59
C ARG A 267 2.52 12.38 34.85
N ALA A 268 3.69 13.02 34.71
CA ALA A 268 4.48 13.40 35.86
C ALA A 268 3.80 14.50 36.67
N GLU A 269 3.16 15.48 36.01
CA GLU A 269 2.34 16.49 36.67
C GLU A 269 1.12 15.89 37.35
N ASP A 270 0.40 14.98 36.69
CA ASP A 270 -0.74 14.29 37.27
C ASP A 270 -0.36 13.51 38.52
N ARG A 271 0.82 12.87 38.53
CA ARG A 271 1.37 12.22 39.73
C ARG A 271 1.60 13.24 40.85
N ARG A 272 2.20 14.40 40.56
CA ARG A 272 2.41 15.46 41.56
C ARG A 272 1.09 16.01 42.11
N ARG A 273 0.10 16.27 41.24
CA ARG A 273 -1.24 16.74 41.65
C ARG A 273 -1.95 15.69 42.50
N ASN A 274 -1.88 14.42 42.12
CA ASN A 274 -2.46 13.32 42.87
C ASN A 274 -1.77 13.13 44.24
N GLU A 275 -0.43 13.22 44.30
CA GLU A 275 0.33 13.19 45.55
C GLU A 275 -0.08 14.33 46.49
N GLN A 276 -0.19 15.56 45.97
CA GLN A 276 -0.70 16.71 46.74
C GLN A 276 -2.12 16.47 47.25
N PHE A 277 -3.01 15.94 46.40
CA PHE A 277 -4.37 15.60 46.79
C PHE A 277 -4.41 14.55 47.90
N VAL A 278 -3.64 13.47 47.77
CA VAL A 278 -3.52 12.41 48.80
C VAL A 278 -2.99 12.97 50.12
N GLN A 279 -1.99 13.87 50.08
CA GLN A 279 -1.46 14.51 51.27
C GLN A 279 -2.52 15.35 52.02
N VAL A 280 -3.30 16.14 51.30
CA VAL A 280 -4.43 16.92 51.86
C VAL A 280 -5.48 15.99 52.46
N MET A 281 -5.89 14.95 51.73
CA MET A 281 -6.87 13.97 52.20
C MET A 281 -6.41 13.24 53.46
N THR A 282 -5.14 12.80 53.49
CA THR A 282 -4.54 12.15 54.66
C THR A 282 -4.58 13.07 55.89
N THR A 283 -4.26 14.35 55.70
CA THR A 283 -4.27 15.35 56.77
C THR A 283 -5.69 15.60 57.30
N LEU A 284 -6.69 15.71 56.41
CA LEU A 284 -8.09 15.87 56.79
C LEU A 284 -8.61 14.65 57.55
N VAL A 285 -8.31 13.43 57.09
CA VAL A 285 -8.70 12.19 57.77
C VAL A 285 -8.06 12.11 59.16
N ALA A 286 -6.78 12.49 59.30
CA ALA A 286 -6.10 12.52 60.59
C ALA A 286 -6.75 13.53 61.57
N GLN A 287 -7.16 14.70 61.08
CA GLN A 287 -7.89 15.69 61.90
C GLN A 287 -9.26 15.17 62.35
N ILE A 288 -10.02 14.53 61.46
CA ILE A 288 -11.33 13.93 61.79
C ILE A 288 -11.16 12.81 62.83
N ALA A 289 -10.17 11.93 62.65
CA ALA A 289 -9.90 10.85 63.60
C ALA A 289 -9.50 11.38 64.98
N ALA A 290 -8.65 12.42 65.04
CA ALA A 290 -8.27 13.08 66.29
C ALA A 290 -9.46 13.78 66.98
N GLY A 291 -10.38 14.35 66.20
CA GLY A 291 -11.62 14.95 66.71
C GLY A 291 -12.59 13.92 67.32
N GLN A 292 -12.72 12.74 66.70
CA GLN A 292 -13.59 11.67 67.22
C GLN A 292 -13.07 11.06 68.53
N GLN A 293 -11.76 10.95 68.73
CA GLN A 293 -11.20 10.45 70.00
C GLN A 293 -11.40 11.40 71.18
N ARG A 294 -11.56 12.72 70.93
CA ARG A 294 -11.86 13.70 71.99
C ARG A 294 -13.32 13.72 72.43
N ASN A 295 -14.26 13.30 71.56
CA ASN A 295 -15.70 13.29 71.86
C ASN A 295 -16.22 11.93 72.39
N GLY A 296 -15.35 10.92 72.57
CA GLY A 296 -15.72 9.59 73.07
C GLY A 296 -15.36 9.31 74.54
N LEU A 297 -14.96 10.33 75.30
CA LEU A 297 -14.49 10.23 76.69
C LEU A 297 -15.34 11.01 77.71
N ASP A 298 -16.51 11.53 77.29
CA ASP A 298 -17.55 12.07 78.19
C ASP A 298 -18.75 11.11 78.29
#